data_AF-A0A9D1WJU5-F1
#
_entry.id   AF-A0A9D1WJU5-F1
#
_cell.length_a   1.000
_cell.length_b   1.000
_cell.length_c   1.000
_cell.angle_alpha   90.00
_cell.angle_beta   90.00
_cell.angle_gamma   90.00
#
_symmetry.space_group_name_H-M   'P 1'
#
loop_
_entity.id
_entity.type
_entity.pdbx_description
1 polymer ?
#
loop_
_entity_poly.entity_id
_entity_poly.type
_entity_poly.pdbx_seq_one_letter_code
_entity_poly.pdbx_strand_id
1 'polypeptide(L)'
;MIQKLIQKIQKTNAPIVVGLDPMLSYIPEPILKKAFAEYGETLEGAAEAVWQYNKGIVDAVYDLIPAVKPQIAMYEQFGIEGLKAYKKTIDYCKEKDLVVIGDIKRGDIGSTSAAYAVGHLGRVTVGSHTY
;
A
#
# COMPACT_ATOMS: atom_id res chain seq x y z
N MET A 1 13.05 11.64 -5.85
CA MET A 1 11.62 11.34 -6.05
C MET A 1 11.01 12.11 -7.23
N ILE A 2 11.01 13.45 -7.22
CA ILE A 2 10.35 14.28 -8.24
C ILE A 2 10.83 13.96 -9.67
N GLN A 3 12.15 13.85 -9.88
CA GLN A 3 12.68 13.49 -11.20
C GLN A 3 12.20 12.12 -11.71
N LYS A 4 12.14 11.11 -10.82
CA LYS A 4 11.63 9.76 -11.13
C LYS A 4 10.17 9.83 -11.57
N LEU A 5 9.36 10.62 -10.88
CA LEU A 5 7.95 10.81 -11.24
C LEU A 5 7.80 11.46 -12.62
N ILE A 6 8.54 12.54 -12.89
CA ILE A 6 8.53 13.24 -14.19
C ILE A 6 8.92 12.27 -15.32
N GLN A 7 10.01 11.53 -15.15
CA GLN A 7 10.47 10.55 -16.15
C GLN A 7 9.43 9.46 -16.41
N LYS A 8 8.77 8.97 -15.36
CA LYS A 8 7.71 7.97 -15.52
C LYS A 8 6.50 8.51 -16.26
N ILE A 9 6.03 9.72 -15.91
CA ILE A 9 4.92 10.38 -16.62
C ILE A 9 5.24 10.53 -18.11
N GLN A 10 6.47 10.96 -18.44
CA GLN A 10 6.91 11.08 -19.83
C GLN A 10 6.95 9.72 -20.55
N LYS A 11 7.45 8.67 -19.88
CA LYS A 11 7.55 7.33 -20.44
C LYS A 11 6.19 6.68 -20.68
N THR A 12 5.25 6.82 -19.75
CA THR A 12 3.92 6.22 -19.86
C THR A 12 2.92 7.10 -20.60
N ASN A 13 3.27 8.38 -20.83
CA ASN A 13 2.37 9.41 -21.33
C ASN A 13 1.06 9.51 -20.50
N ALA A 14 1.15 9.22 -19.20
CA ALA A 14 0.01 9.13 -18.30
C ALA A 14 0.31 9.85 -16.99
N PRO A 15 -0.20 11.08 -16.78
CA PRO A 15 -0.16 11.75 -15.48
C PRO A 15 -1.25 11.20 -14.54
N ILE A 16 -1.29 9.87 -14.38
CA ILE A 16 -2.33 9.13 -13.66
C ILE A 16 -1.76 8.55 -12.37
N VAL A 17 -2.55 8.60 -11.30
CA VAL A 17 -2.26 7.90 -10.05
C VAL A 17 -3.40 6.93 -9.77
N VAL A 18 -3.11 5.64 -9.68
CA VAL A 18 -4.13 4.63 -9.34
C VAL A 18 -4.29 4.58 -7.82
N GLY A 19 -5.51 4.76 -7.33
CA GLY A 19 -5.86 4.57 -5.93
C GLY A 19 -5.95 3.10 -5.57
N LEU A 20 -5.39 2.71 -4.43
CA LEU A 20 -5.50 1.35 -3.87
C LEU A 20 -6.26 1.44 -2.56
N ASP A 21 -7.59 1.47 -2.67
CA ASP A 21 -8.53 1.77 -1.59
C ASP A 21 -9.44 0.54 -1.32
N PRO A 22 -8.89 -0.60 -0.87
CA PRO A 22 -9.57 -1.88 -0.84
C PRO A 22 -10.61 -1.93 0.30
N MET A 23 -11.89 -2.10 -0.04
CA MET A 23 -12.93 -2.49 0.93
C MET A 23 -13.43 -3.89 0.58
N LEU A 24 -13.77 -4.71 1.58
CA LEU A 24 -14.23 -6.08 1.34
C LEU A 24 -15.43 -6.13 0.38
N SER A 25 -16.31 -5.12 0.40
CA SER A 25 -17.44 -4.98 -0.50
C SER A 25 -17.08 -4.75 -1.98
N TYR A 26 -15.85 -4.30 -2.26
CA TYR A 26 -15.34 -4.09 -3.62
C TYR A 26 -14.55 -5.30 -4.14
N ILE A 27 -14.15 -6.20 -3.25
CA ILE A 27 -13.34 -7.36 -3.61
C ILE A 27 -14.23 -8.38 -4.33
N PRO A 28 -13.87 -8.82 -5.55
CA PRO A 28 -14.58 -9.88 -6.24
C PRO A 28 -14.74 -11.12 -5.37
N GLU A 29 -15.95 -11.67 -5.34
CA GLU A 29 -16.32 -12.84 -4.52
C GLU A 29 -15.34 -14.03 -4.64
N PRO A 30 -14.79 -14.38 -5.82
CA PRO A 30 -13.81 -15.46 -5.94
C PRO A 30 -12.53 -15.22 -5.13
N ILE A 31 -12.04 -13.98 -5.06
CA ILE A 31 -10.84 -13.62 -4.28
C ILE A 31 -11.13 -13.76 -2.79
N LEU A 32 -12.28 -13.24 -2.35
CA LEU A 32 -12.72 -13.29 -0.97
C LEU A 32 -12.88 -14.74 -0.47
N LYS A 33 -13.61 -15.57 -1.24
CA LYS A 33 -13.81 -16.99 -0.91
C LYS A 33 -12.50 -17.74 -0.82
N LYS A 34 -11.56 -17.48 -1.73
CA LYS A 34 -10.25 -18.14 -1.70
C LYS A 34 -9.47 -17.78 -0.44
N ALA A 35 -9.40 -16.50 -0.09
CA ALA A 35 -8.71 -16.06 1.12
C ALA A 35 -9.34 -16.63 2.39
N PHE A 36 -10.68 -16.66 2.48
CA PHE A 36 -11.37 -17.23 3.64
C PHE A 36 -11.28 -18.75 3.70
N ALA A 37 -11.16 -19.45 2.57
CA ALA A 37 -10.91 -20.88 2.57
C ALA A 37 -9.53 -21.24 3.13
N GLU A 38 -8.53 -20.38 2.93
CA GLU A 38 -7.15 -20.63 3.35
C GLU A 38 -6.86 -20.12 4.78
N TYR A 39 -7.41 -18.96 5.15
CA TYR A 39 -7.11 -18.26 6.41
C TYR A 39 -8.32 -18.08 7.33
N GLY A 40 -9.49 -18.59 6.94
CA GLY A 40 -10.76 -18.44 7.65
C GLY A 40 -11.37 -17.04 7.51
N GLU A 41 -12.59 -16.88 8.05
CA GLU A 41 -13.25 -15.59 8.23
C GLU A 41 -12.62 -14.82 9.40
N THR A 42 -11.37 -14.41 9.20
CA THR A 42 -10.52 -13.76 10.20
C THR A 42 -9.94 -12.45 9.66
N LEU A 43 -9.30 -11.66 10.53
CA LEU A 43 -8.56 -10.47 10.08
C LEU A 43 -7.43 -10.81 9.10
N GLU A 44 -6.81 -11.99 9.25
CA GLU A 44 -5.79 -12.49 8.34
C GLU A 44 -6.40 -12.83 6.97
N GLY A 45 -7.56 -13.51 6.94
CA GLY A 45 -8.28 -13.78 5.70
C GLY A 45 -8.76 -12.51 5.00
N ALA A 46 -9.23 -11.51 5.74
CA ALA A 46 -9.59 -10.20 5.19
C ALA A 46 -8.36 -9.48 4.60
N ALA A 47 -7.24 -9.48 5.33
CA ALA A 47 -5.99 -8.85 4.89
C ALA A 47 -5.40 -9.54 3.65
N GLU A 48 -5.49 -10.86 3.54
CA GLU A 48 -5.05 -11.60 2.36
C GLU A 48 -5.93 -11.30 1.15
N ALA A 49 -7.27 -11.24 1.32
CA ALA A 49 -8.18 -10.84 0.25
C ALA A 49 -7.84 -9.43 -0.28
N VAL A 50 -7.61 -8.48 0.64
CA VAL A 50 -7.19 -7.10 0.34
C VAL A 50 -5.88 -7.09 -0.45
N TRP A 51 -4.87 -7.83 0.03
CA TRP A 51 -3.58 -7.93 -0.64
C TRP A 51 -3.71 -8.48 -2.05
N GLN A 52 -4.40 -9.60 -2.24
CA GLN A 52 -4.56 -10.24 -3.55
C GLN A 52 -5.32 -9.34 -4.53
N TYR A 53 -6.35 -8.64 -4.05
CA TYR A 53 -7.09 -7.68 -4.88
C TYR A 53 -6.18 -6.55 -5.38
N ASN A 54 -5.44 -5.91 -4.49
CA ASN A 54 -4.54 -4.83 -4.89
C ASN A 54 -3.36 -5.31 -5.72
N LYS A 55 -2.80 -6.49 -5.44
CA LYS A 55 -1.77 -7.11 -6.26
C LYS A 55 -2.27 -7.29 -7.70
N GLY A 56 -3.50 -7.78 -7.87
CA GLY A 56 -4.12 -7.94 -9.17
C GLY A 56 -4.27 -6.62 -9.93
N ILE A 57 -4.72 -5.55 -9.24
CA ILE A 57 -4.77 -4.20 -9.83
C ILE A 57 -3.38 -3.76 -10.27
N VAL A 58 -2.39 -3.86 -9.40
CA VAL A 58 -1.01 -3.44 -9.69
C VAL A 58 -0.45 -4.22 -10.89
N ASP A 59 -0.63 -5.54 -10.94
CA ASP A 59 -0.18 -6.37 -12.05
C ASP A 59 -0.80 -5.98 -13.39
N ALA A 60 -2.03 -5.46 -13.38
CA ALA A 60 -2.72 -5.02 -14.59
C ALA A 60 -2.31 -3.62 -15.08
N VAL A 61 -1.69 -2.79 -14.23
CA VAL A 61 -1.48 -1.36 -14.54
C VAL A 61 -0.04 -0.87 -14.37
N TYR A 62 0.87 -1.63 -13.76
CA TYR A 62 2.18 -1.11 -13.33
C TYR A 62 3.06 -0.55 -14.46
N ASP A 63 2.88 -1.04 -15.69
CA ASP A 63 3.59 -0.59 -16.89
C ASP A 63 2.89 0.58 -17.59
N LEU A 64 1.64 0.88 -17.23
CA LEU A 64 0.81 1.94 -17.80
C LEU A 64 0.84 3.24 -16.98
N ILE A 65 1.18 3.17 -15.69
CA ILE A 65 1.07 4.31 -14.77
C ILE A 65 2.39 4.64 -14.04
N PRO A 66 2.60 5.91 -13.68
CA PRO A 66 3.80 6.33 -12.96
C PRO A 66 3.74 6.05 -11.45
N ALA A 67 2.54 6.02 -10.87
CA ALA A 67 2.37 6.05 -9.43
C ALA A 67 1.06 5.43 -8.94
N VAL A 68 1.09 4.97 -7.68
CA VAL A 68 -0.08 4.48 -6.94
C VAL A 68 -0.24 5.22 -5.63
N LYS A 69 -1.46 5.21 -5.10
CA LYS A 69 -1.81 5.85 -3.83
C LYS A 69 -2.63 4.92 -2.92
N PRO A 70 -2.00 4.05 -2.11
CA PRO A 70 -2.72 3.24 -1.14
C PRO A 70 -3.28 4.08 0.02
N GLN A 71 -4.56 3.88 0.36
CA GLN A 71 -5.24 4.52 1.49
C GLN A 71 -5.09 3.70 2.76
N ILE A 72 -4.26 4.15 3.71
CA ILE A 72 -3.93 3.35 4.89
C ILE A 72 -5.15 3.01 5.76
N ALA A 73 -6.15 3.89 5.83
CA ALA A 73 -7.37 3.68 6.62
C ALA A 73 -8.12 2.41 6.19
N MET A 74 -8.05 2.05 4.91
CA MET A 74 -8.69 0.86 4.36
C MET A 74 -8.00 -0.44 4.77
N TYR A 75 -6.75 -0.36 5.23
CA TYR A 75 -5.98 -1.48 5.77
C TYR A 75 -6.05 -1.51 7.29
N GLU A 76 -5.90 -0.35 7.95
CA GLU A 76 -5.85 -0.24 9.42
C GLU A 76 -7.11 -0.75 10.13
N GLN A 77 -8.27 -0.71 9.46
CA GLN A 77 -9.51 -1.29 9.98
C GLN A 77 -9.40 -2.81 10.25
N PHE A 78 -8.45 -3.50 9.63
CA PHE A 78 -8.18 -4.93 9.87
C PHE A 78 -7.04 -5.16 10.88
N GLY A 79 -6.69 -4.14 11.66
CA GLY A 79 -5.65 -4.22 12.69
C GLY A 79 -4.25 -4.51 12.11
N ILE A 80 -3.45 -5.28 12.85
CA ILE A 80 -2.07 -5.57 12.47
C ILE A 80 -1.97 -6.38 11.17
N GLU A 81 -2.90 -7.31 10.92
CA GLU A 81 -2.90 -8.07 9.67
C GLU A 81 -3.13 -7.16 8.46
N GLY A 82 -4.04 -6.19 8.59
CA GLY A 82 -4.21 -5.14 7.60
C GLY A 82 -2.94 -4.31 7.38
N LEU A 83 -2.26 -3.90 8.45
CA LEU A 83 -0.99 -3.16 8.34
C LEU A 83 0.13 -3.98 7.69
N LYS A 84 0.19 -5.30 7.92
CA LYS A 84 1.10 -6.20 7.19
C LYS A 84 0.75 -6.24 5.71
N ALA A 85 -0.53 -6.35 5.34
CA ALA A 85 -0.97 -6.29 3.95
C ALA A 85 -0.67 -4.93 3.30
N TYR A 86 -0.80 -3.83 4.03
CA TYR A 86 -0.41 -2.48 3.57
C TYR A 86 1.09 -2.43 3.24
N LYS A 87 1.94 -2.91 4.16
CA LYS A 87 3.39 -2.99 3.94
C LYS A 87 3.72 -3.86 2.73
N LYS A 88 3.15 -5.06 2.64
CA LYS A 88 3.29 -6.00 1.50
C LYS A 88 2.88 -5.34 0.17
N THR A 89 1.79 -4.58 0.18
CA THR A 89 1.32 -3.81 -0.98
C THR A 89 2.32 -2.75 -1.41
N ILE A 90 2.83 -1.96 -0.46
CA ILE A 90 3.82 -0.91 -0.74
C ILE A 90 5.10 -1.51 -1.32
N ASP A 91 5.62 -2.58 -0.72
CA ASP A 91 6.84 -3.25 -1.15
C ASP A 91 6.69 -3.75 -2.59
N TYR A 92 5.58 -4.43 -2.89
CA TYR A 92 5.31 -4.90 -4.24
C TYR A 92 5.20 -3.79 -5.27
N CYS A 93 4.54 -2.68 -4.93
CA CYS A 93 4.47 -1.52 -5.82
C CYS A 93 5.88 -0.95 -6.10
N LYS A 94 6.75 -0.90 -5.08
CA LYS A 94 8.15 -0.46 -5.23
C LYS A 94 8.97 -1.43 -6.07
N GLU A 95 8.76 -2.74 -5.94
CA GLU A 95 9.39 -3.77 -6.79
C GLU A 95 9.00 -3.60 -8.26
N LYS A 96 7.76 -3.19 -8.54
CA LYS A 96 7.29 -2.80 -9.89
C LYS A 96 7.76 -1.40 -10.31
N ASP A 97 8.73 -0.83 -9.59
CA ASP A 97 9.30 0.49 -9.80
C ASP A 97 8.31 1.66 -9.64
N LEU A 98 7.06 1.45 -9.21
CA LEU A 98 6.06 2.51 -9.07
C LEU A 98 6.46 3.54 -8.01
N VAL A 99 6.10 4.81 -8.23
CA VAL A 99 6.12 5.80 -7.15
C VAL A 99 4.92 5.53 -6.24
N VAL A 100 5.15 5.44 -4.94
CA VAL A 100 4.09 5.15 -3.96
C VAL A 100 3.82 6.39 -3.12
N ILE A 101 2.55 6.81 -3.09
CA ILE A 101 2.06 7.91 -2.26
C ILE A 101 1.22 7.31 -1.14
N GLY A 102 1.77 7.24 0.07
CA GLY A 102 0.99 6.82 1.23
C GLY A 102 -0.06 7.87 1.57
N ASP A 103 -1.33 7.58 1.32
CA ASP A 103 -2.43 8.45 1.72
C ASP A 103 -2.79 8.14 3.17
N ILE A 104 -2.06 8.80 4.08
CA ILE A 104 -2.07 8.52 5.52
C ILE A 104 -2.77 9.58 6.35
N LYS A 105 -2.88 10.81 5.82
CA LYS A 105 -3.51 11.97 6.49
C LYS A 105 -3.06 12.18 7.94
N ARG A 106 -1.79 11.87 8.26
CA ARG A 106 -1.23 12.08 9.61
C ARG A 106 -0.83 13.54 9.78
N GLY A 107 -1.30 14.16 10.87
CA GLY A 107 -0.97 15.52 11.25
C GLY A 107 -1.06 15.66 12.76
N ASP A 108 0.00 16.18 13.37
CA ASP A 108 0.16 16.25 14.83
C ASP A 108 1.26 17.29 15.18
N ILE A 109 1.53 17.52 16.47
CA ILE A 109 2.62 18.40 16.93
C ILE A 109 3.99 17.89 16.44
N GLY A 110 5.01 18.75 16.48
CA GLY A 110 6.31 18.49 15.83
C GLY A 110 6.96 17.15 16.18
N SER A 111 6.98 16.76 17.45
CA SER A 111 7.55 15.47 17.90
C SER A 111 6.80 14.27 17.34
N THR A 112 5.47 14.29 17.40
CA THR A 112 4.62 13.20 16.88
C THR A 112 4.64 13.15 15.35
N SER A 113 4.62 14.30 14.68
CA SER A 113 4.80 14.40 13.22
C SER A 113 6.14 13.83 12.76
N ALA A 114 7.23 14.06 13.52
CA ALA A 114 8.51 13.43 13.24
C ALA A 114 8.45 11.90 13.37
N ALA A 115 7.74 11.36 14.36
CA ALA A 115 7.53 9.93 14.51
C ALA A 115 6.73 9.34 13.32
N TYR A 116 5.69 10.01 12.83
CA TYR A 116 4.98 9.60 11.62
C TYR A 116 5.88 9.63 10.38
N ALA A 117 6.73 10.65 10.24
CA ALA A 117 7.70 10.73 9.15
C ALA A 117 8.69 9.56 9.19
N VAL A 118 9.21 9.21 10.38
CA VAL A 118 10.06 8.02 10.58
C VAL A 118 9.30 6.75 10.20
N GLY A 119 8.07 6.58 10.67
CA GLY A 119 7.27 5.37 10.44
C GLY A 119 6.90 5.11 8.97
N HIS A 120 6.73 6.16 8.15
CA HIS A 120 6.30 6.01 6.76
C HIS A 120 7.41 6.24 5.72
N LEU A 121 8.35 7.12 6.01
CA LEU A 121 9.37 7.58 5.04
C LEU A 121 10.80 7.30 5.50
N GLY A 122 11.01 7.13 6.81
CA GLY A 122 12.33 7.11 7.43
C GLY A 122 12.78 5.73 7.88
N ARG A 123 13.71 5.76 8.84
CA ARG A 123 14.33 4.62 9.49
C ARG A 123 14.35 4.87 10.99
N VAL A 124 14.30 3.81 11.79
CA VAL A 124 14.38 3.92 13.26
C VAL A 124 15.61 3.19 13.77
N THR A 125 16.30 3.79 14.73
CA THR A 125 17.44 3.15 15.41
C THR A 125 16.98 2.55 16.72
N VAL A 126 17.21 1.24 16.89
CA VAL A 126 16.95 0.49 18.12
C VAL A 126 18.28 -0.11 18.59
N GLY A 127 18.83 0.42 19.68
CA GLY A 127 20.18 0.08 20.14
C GLY A 127 21.22 0.45 19.08
N SER A 128 21.99 -0.54 18.62
CA SER A 128 23.02 -0.39 17.58
C SER A 128 22.53 -0.68 16.15
N HIS A 129 21.23 -0.98 15.97
CA HIS A 129 20.68 -1.38 14.67
C HIS A 129 19.71 -0.34 14.13
N THR A 130 19.75 -0.12 12.81
CA THR A 130 18.82 0.77 12.10
C THR A 130 17.94 -0.04 11.16
N TYR A 131 16.63 0.09 11.32
CA TYR A 131 15.59 -0.59 10.55
C TYR A 131 15.00 0.32 9.47
#